data_AF-A0A7S3FJR1-F1
#
_entry.id   AF-A0A7S3FJR1-F1
#
_cell.length_a   1.000
_cell.length_b   1.000
_cell.length_c   1.000
_cell.angle_alpha   90.00
_cell.angle_beta   90.00
_cell.angle_gamma   90.00
#
_symmetry.space_group_name_H-M   'P 1'
#
loop_
_entity.id
_entity.type
_entity.pdbx_description
1 polymer ?
#
loop_
_entity_poly.entity_id
_entity_poly.type
_entity_poly.pdbx_seq_one_letter_code
_entity_poly.pdbx_strand_id
1 'polypeptide(L)'
;MSFQEQPAKTADAHLYWARNKSQSAPVQHKPLSAEEAAALEAQAAASAGAAWNKAATWEEKAIGKWSSELLRDTMLPELAYTLPSEGGSLPALPADSEGLTPVATCKVRVATVESVSGDVTYVISRGKERCVFELALKMKLEMELWEGSELKTIISGQIHIPEVANDDLCEAKLPFAKLSCEQAAWKSFFELSAKQSWPHLKCILEAFIDQAKQKWRK
;
A
#
# COMPACT_ATOMS: atom_id res chain seq x y z
N MET A 1 5.80 -21.27 -63.35
CA MET A 1 5.78 -21.30 -61.87
C MET A 1 7.22 -21.14 -61.41
N SER A 2 7.66 -19.91 -61.18
CA SER A 2 9.02 -19.65 -60.70
C SER A 2 8.97 -19.49 -59.19
N PHE A 3 9.50 -20.47 -58.48
CA PHE A 3 9.65 -20.44 -57.03
C PHE A 3 10.80 -19.49 -56.70
N GLN A 4 10.49 -18.43 -55.95
CA GLN A 4 11.46 -17.45 -55.48
C GLN A 4 12.14 -18.02 -54.24
N GLU A 5 13.41 -18.40 -54.38
CA GLU A 5 14.23 -18.92 -53.29
C GLU A 5 14.58 -17.77 -52.32
N GLN A 6 14.14 -17.88 -51.06
CA GLN A 6 14.52 -16.95 -50.00
C GLN A 6 15.96 -17.25 -49.55
N PRO A 7 16.83 -16.24 -49.41
CA PRO A 7 18.20 -16.48 -48.95
C PRO A 7 18.21 -16.96 -47.50
N ALA A 8 18.94 -18.04 -47.25
CA ALA A 8 19.14 -18.64 -45.94
C ALA A 8 19.70 -17.62 -44.94
N LYS A 9 18.99 -17.42 -43.82
CA LYS A 9 19.48 -16.62 -42.69
C LYS A 9 20.67 -17.35 -42.06
N THR A 10 21.84 -16.70 -42.07
CA THR A 10 23.03 -17.16 -41.34
C THR A 10 22.72 -17.28 -39.85
N ALA A 11 23.13 -18.40 -39.24
CA ALA A 11 22.80 -18.78 -37.86
C ALA A 11 23.23 -17.75 -36.79
N ASP A 12 24.19 -16.88 -37.11
CA ASP A 12 24.77 -15.91 -36.17
C ASP A 12 24.18 -14.48 -36.30
N ALA A 13 23.14 -14.29 -37.10
CA ALA A 13 22.55 -12.95 -37.33
C ALA A 13 21.98 -12.31 -36.04
N HIS A 14 21.62 -13.11 -35.04
CA HIS A 14 21.02 -12.66 -33.78
C HIS A 14 22.06 -12.36 -32.68
N LEU A 15 23.33 -12.71 -32.86
CA LEU A 15 24.39 -12.50 -31.87
C LEU A 15 25.09 -11.14 -32.07
N TYR A 16 24.32 -10.05 -31.95
CA TYR A 16 24.85 -8.69 -32.14
C TYR A 16 25.97 -8.33 -31.15
N TRP A 17 25.97 -8.93 -29.96
CA TRP A 17 26.98 -8.70 -28.91
C TRP A 17 28.32 -9.43 -29.16
N ALA A 18 28.32 -10.48 -29.99
CA ALA A 18 29.51 -11.29 -30.26
C ALA A 18 30.24 -10.90 -31.56
N ARG A 19 29.75 -9.88 -32.29
CA ARG A 19 30.35 -9.42 -33.56
C ARG A 19 31.73 -8.80 -33.42
N ASN A 20 32.04 -8.21 -32.27
CA ASN A 20 33.36 -7.65 -32.01
C ASN A 20 34.26 -8.73 -31.42
N LYS A 21 35.16 -9.29 -32.23
CA LYS A 21 36.29 -10.07 -31.72
C LYS A 21 37.15 -9.15 -30.86
N SER A 22 37.09 -9.30 -29.54
CA SER A 22 38.02 -8.65 -28.61
C SER A 22 39.46 -9.07 -28.96
N GLN A 23 40.31 -8.11 -29.35
CA GLN A 23 41.76 -8.31 -29.56
C GLN A 23 42.56 -8.33 -28.25
N SER A 24 41.89 -8.39 -27.10
CA SER A 24 42.56 -8.46 -25.80
C SER A 24 43.13 -9.86 -25.61
N ALA A 25 44.45 -9.98 -25.63
CA ALA A 25 45.14 -11.18 -25.18
C ALA A 25 44.70 -11.50 -23.73
N PRO A 26 44.51 -12.79 -23.37
CA PRO A 26 44.19 -13.15 -22.00
C PRO A 26 45.28 -12.60 -21.07
N VAL A 27 44.85 -11.91 -20.01
CA VAL A 27 45.77 -11.35 -19.01
C VAL A 27 46.56 -12.51 -18.41
N GLN A 28 47.89 -12.48 -18.54
CA GLN A 28 48.75 -13.48 -17.94
C GLN A 28 48.67 -13.34 -16.42
N HIS A 29 48.13 -14.36 -15.74
CA HIS A 29 48.09 -14.43 -14.29
C HIS A 29 49.50 -14.68 -13.77
N LYS A 30 50.15 -13.63 -13.26
CA LYS A 30 51.39 -13.79 -12.48
C LYS A 30 51.00 -14.40 -11.12
N PRO A 31 51.50 -15.57 -10.74
CA PRO A 31 51.28 -16.09 -9.40
C PRO A 31 51.90 -15.10 -8.40
N LEU A 32 51.11 -14.67 -7.42
CA LEU A 32 51.63 -13.81 -6.34
C LEU A 32 52.72 -14.57 -5.60
N SER A 33 53.84 -13.91 -5.36
CA SER A 33 54.86 -14.44 -4.47
C SER A 33 54.30 -14.56 -3.04
N ALA A 34 54.89 -15.43 -2.22
CA ALA A 34 54.43 -15.63 -0.84
C ALA A 34 54.43 -14.33 0.00
N GLU A 35 55.36 -13.41 -0.29
CA GLU A 35 55.41 -12.08 0.32
C GLU A 35 54.28 -11.16 -0.15
N GLU A 36 53.95 -11.17 -1.44
CA GLU A 36 52.84 -10.37 -1.98
C GLU A 36 51.48 -10.91 -1.51
N ALA A 37 51.36 -12.23 -1.35
CA ALA A 37 50.17 -12.88 -0.79
C ALA A 37 49.99 -12.51 0.70
N ALA A 38 51.07 -12.57 1.49
CA ALA A 38 51.04 -12.17 2.90
C ALA A 38 50.73 -10.66 3.07
N ALA A 39 51.24 -9.81 2.17
CA ALA A 39 50.93 -8.38 2.16
C ALA A 39 49.47 -8.11 1.80
N LEU A 40 48.89 -8.84 0.83
CA LEU A 40 47.47 -8.75 0.51
C LEU A 40 46.58 -9.29 1.63
N GLU A 41 46.96 -10.38 2.30
CA GLU A 41 46.24 -10.89 3.46
C GLU A 41 46.31 -9.93 4.64
N ALA A 42 47.46 -9.32 4.91
CA ALA A 42 47.60 -8.28 5.93
C ALA A 42 46.76 -7.04 5.59
N GLN A 43 46.70 -6.65 4.32
CA GLN A 43 45.87 -5.55 3.84
C GLN A 43 44.37 -5.89 3.89
N ALA A 44 43.99 -7.14 3.61
CA ALA A 44 42.63 -7.65 3.74
C ALA A 44 42.20 -7.84 5.20
N ALA A 45 43.13 -8.17 6.10
CA ALA A 45 42.89 -8.26 7.53
C ALA A 45 42.77 -6.86 8.18
N ALA A 46 43.53 -5.87 7.69
CA ALA A 46 43.41 -4.47 8.09
C ALA A 46 42.14 -3.81 7.51
N SER A 47 41.73 -4.22 6.30
CA SER A 47 40.44 -3.88 5.69
C SER A 47 39.37 -4.85 6.17
N ALA A 48 39.03 -4.77 7.46
CA ALA A 48 37.95 -5.52 8.11
C ALA A 48 36.72 -5.74 7.20
N GLY A 49 36.66 -6.93 6.60
CA GLY A 49 35.54 -7.47 5.84
C GLY A 49 35.29 -6.75 4.52
N ALA A 50 35.22 -7.52 3.42
CA ALA A 50 34.60 -7.07 2.18
C ALA A 50 33.34 -6.26 2.49
N ALA A 51 33.18 -5.10 1.85
CA ALA A 51 31.99 -4.26 1.96
C ALA A 51 30.66 -5.03 1.74
N TRP A 52 30.75 -6.23 1.15
CA TRP A 52 29.70 -7.23 1.05
C TRP A 52 29.13 -7.71 2.40
N ASN A 53 29.97 -7.93 3.42
CA ASN A 53 29.55 -8.32 4.77
C ASN A 53 29.15 -7.13 5.65
N LYS A 54 29.31 -5.89 5.13
CA LYS A 54 28.78 -4.66 5.74
C LYS A 54 27.41 -4.27 5.18
N ALA A 55 26.79 -5.09 4.35
CA ALA A 55 25.38 -4.91 4.03
C ALA A 55 24.58 -5.13 5.32
N ALA A 56 23.95 -4.06 5.83
CA ALA A 56 23.15 -4.09 7.05
C ALA A 56 22.21 -5.31 7.03
N THR A 57 22.15 -6.01 8.16
CA THR A 57 21.26 -7.14 8.42
C THR A 57 19.84 -6.80 7.97
N TRP A 58 19.26 -7.70 7.18
CA TRP A 58 17.84 -7.70 6.89
C TRP A 58 17.13 -8.18 8.17
N GLU A 59 16.35 -7.31 8.78
CA GLU A 59 15.54 -7.65 9.96
C GLU A 59 14.06 -7.51 9.63
N GLU A 60 13.33 -8.62 9.75
CA GLU A 60 11.87 -8.65 9.64
C GLU A 60 11.25 -8.93 11.00
N LYS A 61 10.24 -8.14 11.35
CA LYS A 61 9.45 -8.32 12.56
C LYS A 61 7.98 -8.38 12.14
N ALA A 62 7.35 -9.53 12.31
CA ALA A 62 5.91 -9.67 12.14
C ALA A 62 5.19 -8.98 13.31
N ILE A 63 4.39 -7.96 13.00
CA ILE A 63 3.70 -7.11 13.98
C ILE A 63 2.17 -7.18 13.86
N GLY A 64 1.63 -8.12 13.07
CA GLY A 64 0.20 -8.24 12.75
C GLY A 64 -0.74 -8.24 13.96
N LYS A 65 -0.36 -8.87 15.08
CA LYS A 65 -1.18 -8.85 16.30
C LYS A 65 -1.34 -7.44 16.88
N TRP A 66 -0.23 -6.73 17.05
CA TRP A 66 -0.30 -5.35 17.54
C TRP A 66 -1.03 -4.44 16.56
N SER A 67 -0.79 -4.62 15.26
CA SER A 67 -1.39 -3.81 14.22
C SER A 67 -2.91 -3.95 14.19
N SER A 68 -3.41 -5.19 14.25
CA SER A 68 -4.85 -5.47 14.26
C SER A 68 -5.53 -4.94 15.51
N GLU A 69 -4.91 -5.09 16.69
CA GLU A 69 -5.42 -4.53 17.95
C GLU A 69 -5.47 -2.99 17.90
N LEU A 70 -4.39 -2.32 17.48
CA LEU A 70 -4.34 -0.86 17.39
C LEU A 70 -5.37 -0.28 16.41
N LEU A 71 -5.47 -0.88 15.21
CA LEU A 71 -6.42 -0.43 14.19
C LEU A 71 -7.86 -0.64 14.64
N ARG A 72 -8.17 -1.81 15.22
CA ARG A 72 -9.53 -2.16 15.67
C ARG A 72 -9.98 -1.32 16.87
N ASP A 73 -9.10 -1.14 17.86
CA ASP A 73 -9.49 -0.63 19.17
C ASP A 73 -9.31 0.90 19.30
N THR A 74 -8.48 1.52 18.46
CA THR A 74 -8.15 2.95 18.57
C THR A 74 -8.37 3.70 17.27
N MET A 75 -7.65 3.35 16.21
CA MET A 75 -7.57 4.25 15.05
C MET A 75 -8.84 4.27 14.18
N LEU A 76 -9.42 3.09 13.88
CA LEU A 76 -10.64 3.03 13.06
C LEU A 76 -11.88 3.58 13.78
N PRO A 77 -12.11 3.33 15.09
CA PRO A 77 -13.22 3.95 15.82
C PRO A 77 -13.15 5.48 15.89
N GLU A 78 -11.95 6.07 15.88
CA GLU A 78 -11.76 7.53 15.89
C GLU A 78 -12.06 8.18 14.52
N LEU A 79 -12.32 7.40 13.47
CA LEU A 79 -12.67 7.91 12.16
C LEU A 79 -14.06 8.58 12.19
N ALA A 80 -14.03 9.92 12.27
CA ALA A 80 -15.19 10.77 12.09
C ALA A 80 -14.84 11.90 11.12
N TYR A 81 -15.63 12.06 10.07
CA TYR A 81 -15.43 13.13 9.09
C TYR A 81 -16.77 13.67 8.60
N THR A 82 -16.74 14.89 8.08
CA THR A 82 -17.94 15.60 7.62
C THR A 82 -17.82 15.87 6.13
N LEU A 83 -18.79 15.40 5.37
CA LEU A 83 -18.93 15.68 3.95
C LEU A 83 -19.90 16.86 3.77
N PRO A 84 -19.43 18.01 3.25
CA PRO A 84 -20.31 19.13 2.92
C PRO A 84 -21.14 18.80 1.67
N SER A 85 -22.42 19.18 1.66
CA SER A 85 -23.29 19.06 0.48
C SER A 85 -23.03 20.13 -0.58
N GLU A 86 -22.49 21.29 -0.19
CA GLU A 86 -22.21 22.37 -1.13
C GLU A 86 -20.90 22.08 -1.88
N GLY A 87 -21.00 21.89 -3.20
CA GLY A 87 -19.82 21.73 -4.07
C GLY A 87 -19.71 20.41 -4.86
N GLY A 88 -20.77 19.58 -4.89
CA GLY A 88 -20.88 18.47 -5.84
C GLY A 88 -20.26 17.15 -5.41
N SER A 89 -19.91 16.99 -4.11
CA SER A 89 -19.35 15.73 -3.61
C SER A 89 -20.43 14.76 -3.10
N LEU A 90 -21.58 15.23 -2.60
CA LEU A 90 -22.67 14.36 -2.17
C LEU A 90 -23.65 14.06 -3.32
N PRO A 91 -24.09 12.80 -3.48
CA PRO A 91 -25.04 12.43 -4.53
C PRO A 91 -26.45 12.90 -4.21
N ALA A 92 -27.30 12.93 -5.25
CA ALA A 92 -28.71 13.26 -5.12
C ALA A 92 -29.37 12.38 -4.05
N LEU A 93 -30.06 13.03 -3.12
CA LEU A 93 -30.84 12.36 -2.07
C LEU A 93 -32.00 11.57 -2.73
N PRO A 94 -32.38 10.40 -2.20
CA PRO A 94 -33.48 9.62 -2.74
C PRO A 94 -34.81 10.39 -2.68
N ALA A 95 -35.71 10.14 -3.63
CA ALA A 95 -36.98 10.87 -3.79
C ALA A 95 -37.91 10.76 -2.56
N ASP A 96 -37.74 9.72 -1.74
CA ASP A 96 -38.51 9.49 -0.50
C ASP A 96 -38.00 10.35 0.68
N SER A 97 -36.99 11.20 0.46
CA SER A 97 -36.52 12.18 1.45
C SER A 97 -37.43 13.41 1.47
N GLU A 98 -38.70 13.21 1.83
CA GLU A 98 -39.65 14.30 2.04
C GLU A 98 -39.10 15.27 3.10
N GLY A 99 -38.64 16.44 2.66
CA GLY A 99 -38.19 17.52 3.53
C GLY A 99 -36.69 17.64 3.79
N LEU A 100 -35.81 16.97 3.02
CA LEU A 100 -34.38 17.32 3.02
C LEU A 100 -34.07 18.36 1.93
N THR A 101 -33.56 19.51 2.33
CA THR A 101 -32.99 20.49 1.40
C THR A 101 -31.65 19.99 0.83
N PRO A 102 -31.22 20.46 -0.36
CA PRO A 102 -29.93 20.08 -0.95
C PRO A 102 -28.70 20.58 -0.14
N VAL A 103 -28.90 21.24 1.00
CA VAL A 103 -27.87 21.80 1.88
C VAL A 103 -27.75 20.97 3.18
N ALA A 104 -27.72 19.64 3.05
CA ALA A 104 -27.59 18.72 4.17
C ALA A 104 -26.12 18.34 4.44
N THR A 105 -25.63 18.54 5.66
CA THR A 105 -24.29 18.11 6.08
C THR A 105 -24.30 16.63 6.45
N CYS A 106 -23.43 15.82 5.84
CA CYS A 106 -23.34 14.39 6.15
C CYS A 106 -22.13 14.13 7.06
N LYS A 107 -22.37 13.75 8.32
CA LYS A 107 -21.31 13.31 9.24
C LYS A 107 -21.21 11.79 9.17
N VAL A 108 -20.05 11.29 8.81
CA VAL A 108 -19.78 9.85 8.76
C VAL A 108 -18.94 9.47 9.97
N ARG A 109 -19.36 8.41 10.67
CA ARG A 109 -18.62 7.79 11.76
C ARG A 109 -18.49 6.29 11.54
N VAL A 110 -17.43 5.70 12.10
CA VAL A 110 -17.34 4.25 12.27
C VAL A 110 -18.14 3.87 13.52
N ALA A 111 -19.21 3.11 13.33
CA ALA A 111 -20.04 2.65 14.44
C ALA A 111 -19.42 1.46 15.16
N THR A 112 -18.87 0.51 14.40
CA THR A 112 -18.24 -0.69 14.95
C THR A 112 -17.26 -1.27 13.95
N VAL A 113 -16.09 -1.70 14.42
CA VAL A 113 -15.14 -2.47 13.62
C VAL A 113 -15.41 -3.95 13.87
N GLU A 114 -15.86 -4.68 12.84
CA GLU A 114 -16.20 -6.10 12.95
C GLU A 114 -14.96 -6.99 12.89
N SER A 115 -14.04 -6.71 11.96
CA SER A 115 -12.81 -7.48 11.83
C SER A 115 -11.70 -6.66 11.20
N VAL A 116 -10.49 -6.82 11.75
CA VAL A 116 -9.22 -6.39 11.14
C VAL A 116 -8.32 -7.61 11.17
N SER A 117 -8.02 -8.16 9.99
CA SER A 117 -7.21 -9.37 9.86
C SER A 117 -6.25 -9.23 8.70
N GLY A 118 -5.02 -9.69 8.87
CA GLY A 118 -4.02 -9.63 7.82
C GLY A 118 -2.62 -9.59 8.41
N ASP A 119 -1.65 -9.46 7.53
CA ASP A 119 -0.24 -9.54 7.86
C ASP A 119 0.39 -8.16 7.81
N VAL A 120 1.18 -7.86 8.84
CA VAL A 120 1.98 -6.63 8.89
C VAL A 120 3.39 -7.00 9.29
N THR A 121 4.33 -6.61 8.46
CA THR A 121 5.76 -6.86 8.64
C THR A 121 6.51 -5.55 8.65
N TYR A 122 7.24 -5.31 9.73
CA TYR A 122 8.21 -4.24 9.82
C TYR A 122 9.57 -4.75 9.34
N VAL A 123 10.15 -4.08 8.35
CA VAL A 123 11.38 -4.47 7.66
C VAL A 123 12.41 -3.36 7.81
N ILE A 124 13.60 -3.71 8.29
CA ILE A 124 14.78 -2.85 8.25
C ILE A 124 15.74 -3.41 7.20
N SER A 125 16.10 -2.59 6.20
CA SER A 125 17.06 -2.97 5.17
C SER A 125 17.97 -1.80 4.83
N ARG A 126 19.29 -2.00 4.95
CA ARG A 126 20.31 -0.97 4.63
C ARG A 126 20.06 0.38 5.33
N GLY A 127 19.59 0.33 6.58
CA GLY A 127 19.24 1.52 7.37
C GLY A 127 17.93 2.21 6.96
N LYS A 128 17.17 1.64 6.02
CA LYS A 128 15.83 2.10 5.64
C LYS A 128 14.78 1.23 6.31
N GLU A 129 13.89 1.88 7.06
CA GLU A 129 12.74 1.25 7.71
C GLU A 129 11.53 1.24 6.75
N ARG A 130 10.84 0.11 6.68
CA ARG A 130 9.61 -0.05 5.90
C ARG A 130 8.58 -0.81 6.74
N CYS A 131 7.32 -0.43 6.64
CA CYS A 131 6.22 -1.19 7.19
C CYS A 131 5.40 -1.69 6.00
N VAL A 132 5.40 -2.99 5.76
CA VAL A 132 4.62 -3.63 4.71
C VAL A 132 3.40 -4.26 5.37
N PHE A 133 2.22 -4.03 4.81
CA PHE A 133 0.97 -4.58 5.30
C PHE A 133 0.10 -5.07 4.15
N GLU A 134 -0.68 -6.10 4.45
CA GLU A 134 -1.79 -6.59 3.65
C GLU A 134 -2.92 -6.89 4.63
N LEU A 135 -3.98 -6.08 4.59
CA LEU A 135 -5.04 -6.09 5.60
C LEU A 135 -6.41 -6.29 4.95
N ALA A 136 -7.25 -7.07 5.60
CA ALA A 136 -8.67 -7.19 5.34
C ALA A 136 -9.44 -6.44 6.45
N LEU A 137 -10.29 -5.50 6.04
CA LEU A 137 -11.06 -4.65 6.94
C LEU A 137 -12.55 -4.93 6.76
N LYS A 138 -13.27 -5.07 7.88
CA LYS A 138 -14.74 -5.11 7.91
C LYS A 138 -15.23 -4.20 9.02
N MET A 139 -16.04 -3.21 8.68
CA MET A 139 -16.56 -2.24 9.63
C MET A 139 -17.95 -1.75 9.23
N LYS A 140 -18.70 -1.31 10.23
CA LYS A 140 -20.00 -0.65 10.09
C LYS A 140 -19.80 0.86 10.11
N LEU A 141 -20.35 1.52 9.10
CA LEU A 141 -20.39 2.98 8.99
C LEU A 141 -21.80 3.47 9.29
N GLU A 142 -21.89 4.54 10.07
CA GLU A 142 -23.11 5.31 10.28
C GLU A 142 -22.91 6.70 9.70
N MET A 143 -23.89 7.14 8.90
CA MET A 143 -23.91 8.45 8.26
C MET A 143 -25.10 9.23 8.79
N GLU A 144 -24.83 10.30 9.50
CA GLU A 144 -25.83 11.21 10.03
C GLU A 144 -26.02 12.38 9.07
N LEU A 145 -27.23 12.56 8.57
CA LEU A 145 -27.60 13.70 7.76
C LEU A 145 -28.21 14.80 8.64
N TRP A 146 -27.52 15.93 8.68
CA TRP A 146 -27.87 17.12 9.43
C TRP A 146 -28.38 18.21 8.48
N GLU A 147 -29.52 18.80 8.78
CA GLU A 147 -30.01 20.01 8.13
C GLU A 147 -29.87 21.17 9.12
N GLY A 148 -28.87 22.02 8.91
CA GLY A 148 -28.50 23.05 9.89
C GLY A 148 -28.08 22.43 11.23
N SER A 149 -28.94 22.53 12.24
CA SER A 149 -28.73 21.97 13.59
C SER A 149 -29.63 20.77 13.91
N GLU A 150 -30.51 20.37 12.99
CA GLU A 150 -31.40 19.22 13.20
C GLU A 150 -30.86 17.96 12.52
N LEU A 151 -30.78 16.88 13.29
CA LEU A 151 -30.50 15.55 12.77
C LEU A 151 -31.77 14.97 12.14
N LYS A 152 -31.77 14.77 10.81
CA LYS A 152 -32.93 14.28 10.07
C LYS A 152 -32.95 12.77 9.95
N THR A 153 -31.80 12.18 9.66
CA THR A 153 -31.72 10.76 9.30
C THR A 153 -30.35 10.19 9.63
N ILE A 154 -30.35 8.92 10.01
CA ILE A 154 -29.13 8.12 10.20
C ILE A 154 -29.21 6.94 9.24
N ILE A 155 -28.19 6.83 8.39
CA ILE A 155 -28.04 5.74 7.42
C ILE A 155 -26.96 4.82 7.95
N SER A 156 -27.25 3.54 8.04
CA SER A 156 -26.31 2.53 8.54
C SER A 156 -25.93 1.58 7.42
N GLY A 157 -24.65 1.24 7.33
CA GLY A 157 -24.17 0.30 6.34
C GLY A 157 -22.85 -0.35 6.72
N GLN A 158 -22.43 -1.31 5.92
CA GLN A 158 -21.22 -2.10 6.12
C GLN A 158 -20.27 -1.88 4.95
N ILE A 159 -19.00 -1.65 5.27
CA ILE A 159 -17.89 -1.63 4.32
C ILE A 159 -16.97 -2.80 4.62
N HIS A 160 -16.76 -3.64 3.61
CA HIS A 160 -15.84 -4.75 3.67
C HIS A 160 -14.80 -4.62 2.57
N ILE A 161 -13.56 -4.34 2.98
CA ILE A 161 -12.39 -4.24 2.12
C ILE A 161 -11.63 -5.56 2.31
N PRO A 162 -11.77 -6.53 1.39
CA PRO A 162 -11.12 -7.83 1.53
C PRO A 162 -9.60 -7.73 1.53
N GLU A 163 -9.03 -6.73 0.87
CA GLU A 163 -7.58 -6.53 0.78
C GLU A 163 -7.28 -5.03 0.61
N VAL A 164 -6.38 -4.53 1.45
CA VAL A 164 -5.74 -3.22 1.32
C VAL A 164 -4.27 -3.38 1.68
N ALA A 165 -3.40 -2.91 0.79
CA ALA A 165 -1.96 -2.99 0.90
C ALA A 165 -1.33 -1.60 0.81
N ASN A 166 -0.01 -1.54 0.97
CA ASN A 166 0.76 -0.29 0.87
C ASN A 166 0.58 0.41 -0.49
N ASP A 167 0.48 -0.34 -1.58
CA ASP A 167 0.41 0.23 -2.93
C ASP A 167 -0.91 0.98 -3.15
N ASP A 168 -2.00 0.53 -2.51
CA ASP A 168 -3.32 1.19 -2.56
C ASP A 168 -3.27 2.59 -1.94
N LEU A 169 -2.37 2.84 -0.99
CA LEU A 169 -2.23 4.18 -0.39
C LEU A 169 -1.81 5.24 -1.42
N CYS A 170 -1.20 4.85 -2.55
CA CYS A 170 -0.91 5.76 -3.64
C CYS A 170 -2.13 6.05 -4.52
N GLU A 171 -3.16 5.20 -4.49
CA GLU A 171 -4.31 5.30 -5.40
C GLU A 171 -5.39 6.25 -4.90
N ALA A 172 -5.83 7.19 -5.74
CA ALA A 172 -6.89 8.15 -5.36
C ALA A 172 -8.26 7.49 -5.09
N LYS A 173 -8.47 6.26 -5.55
CA LYS A 173 -9.75 5.55 -5.44
C LYS A 173 -9.68 4.50 -4.35
N LEU A 174 -10.82 4.27 -3.68
CA LEU A 174 -10.98 3.17 -2.76
C LEU A 174 -10.66 1.86 -3.49
N PRO A 175 -9.81 0.97 -2.93
CA PRO A 175 -9.61 -0.37 -3.47
C PRO A 175 -10.93 -1.14 -3.50
N PHE A 176 -10.93 -2.33 -4.09
CA PHE A 176 -12.15 -3.13 -4.19
C PHE A 176 -12.78 -3.32 -2.81
N ALA A 177 -14.00 -2.81 -2.64
CA ALA A 177 -14.74 -2.86 -1.38
C ALA A 177 -16.17 -3.33 -1.66
N LYS A 178 -16.62 -4.32 -0.88
CA LYS A 178 -18.02 -4.75 -0.84
C LYS A 178 -18.77 -3.82 0.11
N LEU A 179 -19.71 -3.07 -0.45
CA LEU A 179 -20.55 -2.11 0.27
C LEU A 179 -21.95 -2.69 0.41
N SER A 180 -22.50 -2.60 1.62
CA SER A 180 -23.89 -2.99 1.89
C SER A 180 -24.56 -1.89 2.70
N CYS A 181 -25.77 -1.51 2.32
CA CYS A 181 -26.56 -0.49 3.03
C CYS A 181 -27.78 -1.18 3.63
N GLU A 182 -28.07 -0.91 4.90
CA GLU A 182 -29.23 -1.50 5.57
C GLU A 182 -30.54 -0.88 5.06
N GLN A 183 -30.50 0.39 4.62
CA GLN A 183 -31.63 1.09 4.03
C GLN A 183 -31.55 1.05 2.50
N ALA A 184 -32.37 0.22 1.85
CA ALA A 184 -32.35 0.01 0.40
C ALA A 184 -32.53 1.32 -0.41
N ALA A 185 -33.38 2.24 0.06
CA ALA A 185 -33.59 3.56 -0.57
C ALA A 185 -32.32 4.44 -0.57
N TRP A 186 -31.42 4.24 0.40
CA TRP A 186 -30.20 5.03 0.59
C TRP A 186 -28.95 4.32 0.05
N LYS A 187 -29.10 3.17 -0.61
CA LYS A 187 -27.97 2.37 -1.10
C LYS A 187 -27.03 3.17 -2.00
N SER A 188 -27.54 3.86 -3.01
CA SER A 188 -26.73 4.66 -3.93
C SER A 188 -26.01 5.81 -3.22
N PHE A 189 -26.68 6.45 -2.25
CA PHE A 189 -26.10 7.51 -1.45
C PHE A 189 -24.96 6.99 -0.56
N PHE A 190 -25.20 5.87 0.14
CA PHE A 190 -24.23 5.22 1.00
C PHE A 190 -23.00 4.78 0.20
N GLU A 191 -23.19 4.13 -0.95
CA GLU A 191 -22.06 3.62 -1.75
C GLU A 191 -21.12 4.74 -2.22
N LEU A 192 -21.66 5.89 -2.62
CA LEU A 192 -20.88 7.03 -3.07
C LEU A 192 -20.23 7.79 -1.91
N SER A 193 -20.92 7.91 -0.77
CA SER A 193 -20.38 8.52 0.44
C SER A 193 -19.29 7.65 1.07
N ALA A 194 -19.44 6.32 1.02
CA ALA A 194 -18.44 5.37 1.48
C ALA A 194 -17.18 5.42 0.60
N LYS A 195 -17.29 5.64 -0.72
CA LYS A 195 -16.11 5.88 -1.58
C LYS A 195 -15.32 7.13 -1.18
N GLN A 196 -15.99 8.14 -0.64
CA GLN A 196 -15.36 9.35 -0.12
C GLN A 196 -14.72 9.16 1.26
N SER A 197 -14.93 8.01 1.92
CA SER A 197 -14.20 7.67 3.16
C SER A 197 -12.71 7.41 2.91
N TRP A 198 -12.34 7.10 1.66
CA TRP A 198 -10.99 6.62 1.35
C TRP A 198 -9.87 7.59 1.74
N PRO A 199 -9.92 8.90 1.42
CA PRO A 199 -8.87 9.83 1.84
C PRO A 199 -8.65 9.85 3.36
N HIS A 200 -9.74 9.69 4.13
CA HIS A 200 -9.66 9.66 5.59
C HIS A 200 -9.10 8.31 6.10
N LEU A 201 -9.52 7.19 5.50
CA LEU A 201 -8.95 5.87 5.79
C LEU A 201 -7.45 5.82 5.46
N LYS A 202 -7.03 6.43 4.35
CA LYS A 202 -5.62 6.55 3.97
C LYS A 202 -4.80 7.28 5.01
N CYS A 203 -5.28 8.44 5.46
CA CYS A 203 -4.61 9.20 6.51
C CYS A 203 -4.42 8.38 7.80
N ILE A 204 -5.42 7.59 8.17
CA ILE A 204 -5.32 6.65 9.31
C ILE A 204 -4.27 5.56 9.06
N LEU A 205 -4.26 4.94 7.88
CA LEU A 205 -3.30 3.87 7.54
C LEU A 205 -1.86 4.40 7.43
N GLU A 206 -1.67 5.62 6.94
CA GLU A 206 -0.39 6.32 6.92
C GLU A 206 0.09 6.66 8.34
N ALA A 207 -0.79 7.18 9.19
CA ALA A 207 -0.50 7.42 10.60
C ALA A 207 -0.15 6.11 11.34
N PHE A 208 -0.83 5.01 10.99
CA PHE A 208 -0.52 3.68 11.49
C PHE A 208 0.90 3.23 11.11
N ILE A 209 1.31 3.42 9.84
CA ILE A 209 2.67 3.13 9.38
C ILE A 209 3.70 3.91 10.20
N ASP A 210 3.43 5.19 10.49
CA ASP A 210 4.36 6.02 11.24
C ASP A 210 4.44 5.62 12.72
N GLN A 211 3.32 5.23 13.34
CA GLN A 211 3.33 4.63 14.68
C GLN A 211 4.10 3.31 14.71
N ALA A 212 3.96 2.47 13.67
CA ALA A 212 4.72 1.23 13.53
C ALA A 212 6.24 1.52 13.44
N LYS A 213 6.64 2.50 12.63
CA LYS A 213 8.05 2.91 12.59
C LYS A 213 8.55 3.41 13.94
N GLN A 214 7.81 4.29 14.61
CA GLN A 214 8.20 4.83 15.91
C GLN A 214 8.39 3.74 16.97
N LYS A 215 7.51 2.74 17.00
CA LYS A 215 7.56 1.68 18.01
C LYS A 215 8.66 0.64 17.75
N TRP A 216 8.99 0.36 16.49
CA TRP A 216 9.96 -0.69 16.11
C TRP A 216 11.33 -0.21 15.62
N ARG A 217 11.58 1.11 15.56
CA ARG A 217 12.86 1.77 15.21
C ARG A 217 14.09 1.42 16.11
N LYS A 218 13.98 0.41 16.97
CA LYS A 218 15.06 0.00 17.88
C LYS A 218 16.01 -0.99 17.25
#